data_AF-A0A949DX63-F1
#
_entry.id   AF-A0A949DX63-F1
#
_cell.length_a   1.000
_cell.length_b   1.000
_cell.length_c   1.000
_cell.angle_alpha   90.00
_cell.angle_beta   90.00
_cell.angle_gamma   90.00
#
_symmetry.space_group_name_H-M   'P 1'
#
loop_
_entity.id
_entity.type
_entity.pdbx_description
1 polymer ?
#
loop_
_entity_poly.entity_id
_entity_poly.type
_entity_poly.pdbx_seq_one_letter_code
_entity_poly.pdbx_strand_id
1 'polypeptide(L)'
;MKCKKNIKGKRCQANAMKDSDYCYFHNPDITANEKRSVQVKGGQNRRVVVSSPLPQIKIEKVEDVTKLLVDTINEVRDGRLDCRVANTIGFLTGMVLKSFEVSVLEKRIDKIELTVNS
;
A
#
# COMPACT_ATOMS: atom_id res chain seq x y z
N MET A 1 -5.42 -33.56 -7.06
CA MET A 1 -4.90 -34.35 -5.92
C MET A 1 -4.11 -33.46 -4.96
N LYS A 2 -4.01 -33.79 -3.66
CA LYS A 2 -3.20 -33.04 -2.68
C LYS A 2 -1.75 -33.47 -2.69
N CYS A 3 -0.83 -32.55 -2.39
CA CYS A 3 0.60 -32.85 -2.27
C CYS A 3 0.86 -33.98 -1.26
N LYS A 4 1.72 -34.94 -1.61
CA LYS A 4 2.08 -36.09 -0.74
C LYS A 4 3.09 -35.76 0.37
N LYS A 5 3.71 -34.58 0.40
CA LYS A 5 4.74 -34.23 1.39
C LYS A 5 4.14 -34.07 2.79
N ASN A 6 4.77 -34.72 3.78
CA ASN A 6 4.51 -34.49 5.20
C ASN A 6 5.47 -33.44 5.77
N ILE A 7 4.93 -32.47 6.49
CA ILE A 7 5.65 -31.38 7.15
C ILE A 7 5.27 -31.44 8.63
N LYS A 8 6.24 -31.72 9.51
CA LYS A 8 6.03 -31.81 10.97
C LYS A 8 4.81 -32.67 11.34
N GLY A 9 4.71 -33.86 10.75
CA GLY A 9 3.62 -34.82 11.01
C GLY A 9 2.27 -34.50 10.35
N LYS A 10 2.13 -33.39 9.62
CA LYS A 10 0.91 -33.06 8.86
C LYS A 10 1.15 -33.07 7.36
N ARG A 11 0.21 -33.63 6.60
CA ARG A 11 0.26 -33.60 5.13
C ARG A 11 0.09 -32.17 4.62
N CYS A 12 0.88 -31.80 3.63
CA CYS A 12 0.76 -30.51 2.95
C CYS A 12 -0.63 -30.36 2.32
N GLN A 13 -1.30 -29.24 2.64
CA GLN A 13 -2.68 -28.97 2.18
C GLN A 13 -2.75 -28.33 0.79
N ALA A 14 -1.60 -28.05 0.17
CA ALA A 14 -1.55 -27.51 -1.19
C ALA A 14 -1.93 -28.58 -2.23
N ASN A 15 -2.45 -28.12 -3.36
CA ASN A 15 -2.73 -29.00 -4.50
C ASN A 15 -1.42 -29.44 -5.14
N ALA A 16 -1.36 -30.70 -5.57
CA ALA A 16 -0.27 -31.22 -6.38
C ALA A 16 -0.32 -30.59 -7.78
N MET A 17 0.84 -30.46 -8.43
CA MET A 17 0.92 -29.96 -9.81
C MET A 17 0.32 -30.97 -10.79
N LYS A 18 -0.01 -30.50 -11.99
CA LYS A 18 -0.37 -31.39 -13.09
C LYS A 18 0.80 -32.36 -13.33
N ASP A 19 0.48 -33.65 -13.42
CA ASP A 19 1.45 -34.73 -13.64
C ASP A 19 2.51 -34.91 -12.54
N SER A 20 2.24 -34.42 -11.32
CA SER A 20 3.12 -34.63 -10.15
C SER A 20 2.32 -35.00 -8.90
N ASP A 21 2.97 -35.72 -7.98
CA ASP A 21 2.46 -36.02 -6.64
C ASP A 21 2.65 -34.88 -5.63
N TYR A 22 3.42 -33.85 -6.02
CA TYR A 22 3.86 -32.78 -5.13
C TYR A 22 3.36 -31.41 -5.60
N CYS A 23 3.20 -30.48 -4.66
CA CYS A 23 2.96 -29.08 -5.01
C CYS A 23 4.27 -28.45 -5.50
N TYR A 24 4.18 -27.27 -6.12
CA TYR A 24 5.34 -26.53 -6.64
C TYR A 24 6.51 -26.45 -5.65
N PHE A 25 6.25 -26.15 -4.38
CA PHE A 25 7.32 -26.03 -3.36
C PHE A 25 7.99 -27.37 -3.00
N HIS A 26 7.24 -28.48 -3.01
CA HIS A 26 7.75 -29.80 -2.60
C HIS A 26 8.10 -30.71 -3.77
N ASN A 27 7.86 -30.27 -5.01
CA ASN A 27 8.21 -31.04 -6.20
C ASN A 27 9.74 -31.20 -6.28
N PRO A 28 10.28 -32.44 -6.28
CA PRO A 28 11.71 -32.69 -6.41
C PRO A 28 12.24 -32.36 -7.80
N ASP A 29 11.40 -32.40 -8.83
CA ASP A 29 11.79 -32.12 -10.22
C ASP A 29 12.08 -30.62 -10.44
N ILE A 30 11.64 -29.77 -9.50
CA ILE A 30 11.86 -28.33 -9.53
C ILE A 30 13.02 -27.99 -8.60
N THR A 31 14.09 -27.45 -9.19
CA THR A 31 15.30 -27.10 -8.46
C THR A 31 15.06 -25.96 -7.46
N ALA A 32 15.87 -25.92 -6.40
CA ALA A 32 15.83 -24.83 -5.43
C ALA A 32 16.11 -23.45 -6.09
N ASN A 33 16.99 -23.42 -7.09
CA ASN A 33 17.33 -22.21 -7.85
C ASN A 33 16.14 -21.69 -8.65
N GLU A 34 15.39 -22.58 -9.31
CA GLU A 34 14.20 -22.21 -10.05
C GLU A 34 13.13 -21.64 -9.10
N LYS A 35 12.85 -22.33 -7.99
CA LYS A 35 11.91 -21.85 -6.94
C LYS A 35 12.31 -20.46 -6.45
N ARG A 36 13.59 -20.25 -6.17
CA ARG A 36 14.12 -18.95 -5.74
C ARG A 36 13.93 -17.87 -6.81
N SER A 37 14.20 -18.19 -8.08
CA SER A 37 14.04 -17.24 -9.18
C SER A 37 12.59 -16.77 -9.32
N VAL A 38 11.61 -17.68 -9.18
CA VAL A 38 10.18 -17.36 -9.26
C VAL A 38 9.74 -16.54 -8.05
N GLN A 39 10.23 -16.85 -6.85
CA GLN A 39 9.98 -16.04 -5.66
C GLN A 39 10.53 -14.62 -5.80
N VAL A 40 11.77 -14.47 -6.30
CA VAL A 40 12.39 -13.17 -6.54
C VAL A 40 11.60 -12.37 -7.58
N LYS A 41 11.22 -12.99 -8.71
CA LYS A 41 10.37 -12.36 -9.74
C LYS A 41 9.03 -11.91 -9.16
N GLY A 42 8.36 -12.77 -8.38
CA GLY A 42 7.12 -12.44 -7.71
C GLY A 42 7.26 -11.26 -6.74
N GLY A 43 8.37 -11.20 -6.00
CA GLY A 43 8.70 -10.08 -5.12
C GLY A 43 8.99 -8.79 -5.87
N GLN A 44 9.75 -8.85 -6.96
CA GLN A 44 10.04 -7.70 -7.82
C GLN A 44 8.77 -7.13 -8.45
N ASN A 45 7.88 -7.98 -8.97
CA ASN A 45 6.59 -7.56 -9.53
C ASN A 45 5.67 -6.91 -8.49
N ARG A 46 5.85 -7.24 -7.20
CA ARG A 46 5.09 -6.64 -6.10
C ARG A 46 5.69 -5.35 -5.58
N ARG A 47 6.92 -4.96 -5.95
CA ARG A 47 7.47 -3.67 -5.51
C ARG A 47 6.59 -2.54 -6.06
N VAL A 48 6.16 -1.64 -5.18
CA VAL A 48 5.71 -0.31 -5.59
C VAL A 48 6.95 0.40 -6.09
N VAL A 49 7.08 0.57 -7.40
CA VAL A 49 8.20 1.31 -7.98
C VAL A 49 7.69 2.69 -8.33
N VAL A 50 8.03 3.67 -7.48
CA VAL A 50 8.02 5.06 -7.92
C VAL A 50 9.24 5.20 -8.82
N SER A 51 9.01 5.18 -10.14
CA SER A 51 10.07 5.20 -11.16
C SER A 51 10.88 6.50 -11.13
N SER A 52 10.23 7.60 -10.74
CA SER A 52 10.81 8.92 -10.55
C SER A 52 10.19 9.59 -9.34
N PRO A 53 10.95 10.29 -8.49
CA PRO A 53 10.40 11.05 -7.38
C PRO A 53 9.26 11.95 -7.84
N LEU A 54 8.14 11.92 -7.11
CA LEU A 54 7.04 12.84 -7.36
C LEU A 54 7.45 14.25 -6.94
N PRO A 55 7.00 15.30 -7.64
CA PRO A 55 7.24 16.67 -7.25
C PRO A 55 6.77 16.93 -5.81
N GLN A 56 7.53 17.74 -5.07
CA GLN A 56 7.11 18.16 -3.74
C GLN A 56 5.90 19.07 -3.83
N ILE A 57 4.88 18.78 -3.03
CA ILE A 57 3.68 19.61 -2.90
C ILE A 57 3.70 20.29 -1.54
N LYS A 58 3.50 21.61 -1.54
CA LYS A 58 3.27 22.38 -0.32
C LYS A 58 1.77 22.43 -0.06
N ILE A 59 1.37 22.11 1.17
CA ILE A 59 -0.02 22.19 1.62
C ILE A 59 -0.05 23.25 2.72
N GLU A 60 -0.53 24.44 2.39
CA GLU A 60 -0.63 25.57 3.33
C GLU A 60 -2.07 25.80 3.77
N LYS A 61 -3.03 25.40 2.93
CA LYS A 61 -4.46 25.52 3.17
C LYS A 61 -5.25 24.33 2.62
N VAL A 62 -6.52 24.24 3.01
CA VAL A 62 -7.42 23.14 2.64
C VAL A 62 -7.61 23.04 1.12
N GLU A 63 -7.60 24.15 0.40
CA GLU A 63 -7.76 24.14 -1.06
C GLU A 63 -6.57 23.47 -1.78
N ASP A 64 -5.38 23.47 -1.18
CA ASP A 64 -4.21 22.81 -1.75
C ASP A 64 -4.36 21.28 -1.70
N VAL A 65 -5.05 20.77 -0.67
CA VAL A 65 -5.43 19.35 -0.57
C VAL A 65 -6.34 18.95 -1.73
N THR A 66 -7.32 19.77 -2.08
CA THR A 66 -8.21 19.47 -3.20
C THR A 66 -7.45 19.36 -4.51
N LYS A 67 -6.50 20.29 -4.76
CA LYS A 67 -5.64 20.24 -5.95
C LYS A 67 -4.80 18.96 -5.99
N LEU A 68 -4.13 18.63 -4.88
CA LEU A 68 -3.37 17.39 -4.73
C LEU A 68 -4.20 16.15 -5.09
N LEU A 69 -5.44 16.06 -4.58
CA LEU A 69 -6.31 14.92 -4.83
C LEU A 69 -6.78 14.87 -6.29
N VAL A 70 -7.12 16.00 -6.89
CA VAL A 70 -7.50 16.06 -8.31
C VAL A 70 -6.35 15.60 -9.21
N ASP A 71 -5.14 16.10 -8.96
CA ASP A 71 -3.95 15.68 -9.70
C ASP A 71 -3.70 14.17 -9.52
N THR A 72 -3.74 13.69 -8.27
CA THR A 72 -3.58 12.26 -7.95
C THR A 72 -4.61 11.38 -8.67
N ILE A 73 -5.88 11.80 -8.74
CA ILE A 73 -6.93 11.08 -9.46
C ILE A 73 -6.61 11.00 -10.95
N ASN A 74 -6.19 12.09 -11.56
CA ASN A 74 -5.86 12.13 -12.98
C ASN A 74 -4.63 11.25 -13.30
N GLU A 75 -3.57 11.32 -12.49
CA GLU A 75 -2.39 10.47 -12.66
C GLU A 75 -2.70 8.97 -12.53
N VAL A 76 -3.63 8.59 -11.64
CA VAL A 76 -4.11 7.20 -11.54
C VAL A 76 -4.91 6.80 -12.78
N ARG A 77 -5.82 7.66 -13.26
CA ARG A 77 -6.63 7.40 -14.46
C ARG A 77 -5.78 7.28 -15.72
N ASP A 78 -4.69 8.02 -15.80
CA ASP A 78 -3.73 7.97 -16.90
C ASP A 78 -2.77 6.77 -16.81
N GLY A 79 -2.82 6.00 -15.73
CA GLY A 79 -1.87 4.90 -15.48
C GLY A 79 -0.45 5.36 -15.15
N ARG A 80 -0.26 6.65 -14.84
CA ARG A 80 1.02 7.26 -14.49
C ARG A 80 1.38 7.11 -13.01
N LEU A 81 0.40 6.82 -12.16
CA LEU A 81 0.58 6.61 -10.72
C LEU A 81 -0.01 5.28 -10.25
N ASP A 82 0.79 4.49 -9.51
CA ASP A 82 0.33 3.23 -8.88
C ASP A 82 -0.72 3.52 -7.80
N CYS A 83 -1.82 2.78 -7.83
CA CYS A 83 -2.93 2.94 -6.88
C CYS A 83 -2.51 2.84 -5.41
N ARG A 84 -1.44 2.11 -5.08
CA ARG A 84 -0.93 1.99 -3.70
C ARG A 84 -0.24 3.27 -3.24
N VAL A 85 0.42 3.99 -4.15
CA VAL A 85 0.97 5.32 -3.88
C VAL A 85 -0.17 6.31 -3.68
N ALA A 86 -1.15 6.32 -4.59
CA ALA A 86 -2.33 7.18 -4.48
C ALA A 86 -3.13 6.93 -3.19
N ASN A 87 -3.27 5.67 -2.77
CA ASN A 87 -3.93 5.32 -1.51
C ASN A 87 -3.18 5.91 -0.30
N THR A 88 -1.84 5.82 -0.30
CA THR A 88 -1.02 6.43 0.75
C THR A 88 -1.20 7.95 0.78
N ILE A 89 -1.22 8.61 -0.39
CA ILE A 89 -1.49 10.05 -0.50
C ILE A 89 -2.86 10.39 0.07
N GLY A 90 -3.90 9.64 -0.28
CA GLY A 90 -5.26 9.84 0.24
C GLY A 90 -5.34 9.70 1.77
N PHE A 91 -4.67 8.69 2.33
CA PHE A 91 -4.59 8.49 3.78
C PHE A 91 -3.91 9.68 4.49
N LEU A 92 -2.72 10.09 4.03
CA LEU A 92 -1.98 11.21 4.61
C LEU A 92 -2.75 12.53 4.48
N THR A 93 -3.45 12.71 3.36
CA THR A 93 -4.31 13.86 3.12
C THR A 93 -5.40 14.00 4.18
N GLY A 94 -6.03 12.88 4.57
CA GLY A 94 -7.00 12.87 5.67
C GLY A 94 -6.41 13.33 7.00
N MET A 95 -5.16 12.96 7.29
CA MET A 95 -4.44 13.41 8.50
C MET A 95 -4.19 14.92 8.48
N VAL A 96 -3.80 15.48 7.33
CA VAL A 96 -3.57 16.91 7.16
C VAL A 96 -4.87 17.70 7.34
N LEU A 97 -5.96 17.26 6.72
CA LEU A 97 -7.28 17.89 6.89
C LEU A 97 -7.72 17.88 8.36
N LYS A 98 -7.48 16.78 9.09
CA LYS A 98 -7.78 16.71 10.51
C LYS A 98 -6.96 17.70 11.32
N SER A 99 -5.68 17.87 11.00
CA SER A 99 -4.81 18.86 11.66
C SER A 99 -5.31 20.29 11.46
N PHE A 100 -5.76 20.64 10.25
CA PHE A 100 -6.39 21.94 9.98
C PHE A 100 -7.67 22.14 10.78
N GLU A 101 -8.55 21.14 10.81
CA GLU A 101 -9.81 21.19 11.57
C GLU A 101 -9.54 21.45 13.06
N VAL A 102 -8.60 20.70 13.66
CA VAL A 102 -8.22 20.86 15.07
C VAL A 102 -7.67 22.26 15.33
N SER A 103 -6.76 22.77 14.49
CA SER A 103 -6.19 24.11 14.67
C SER A 103 -7.25 25.22 14.58
N VAL A 104 -8.25 25.06 13.70
CA VAL A 104 -9.36 26.02 13.60
C VAL A 104 -10.25 25.97 14.85
N LEU A 105 -10.52 24.79 15.38
CA LEU A 105 -11.32 24.61 16.60
C LEU A 105 -10.59 25.18 17.83
N GLU A 106 -9.30 24.91 18.00
CA GLU A 106 -8.47 25.47 19.08
C GLU A 106 -8.54 27.00 19.07
N LYS A 107 -8.30 27.64 17.91
CA LYS A 107 -8.40 29.11 17.79
C LYS A 107 -9.78 29.67 18.14
N ARG A 108 -10.85 28.90 17.95
CA ARG A 108 -12.21 29.30 18.33
C ARG A 108 -12.43 29.14 19.83
N ILE A 109 -11.89 28.08 20.43
CA ILE A 109 -11.92 27.85 21.87
C ILE A 109 -11.15 28.96 22.59
N ASP A 110 -9.93 29.28 22.15
CA ASP A 110 -9.11 30.35 22.74
C ASP A 110 -9.87 31.68 22.80
N LYS A 111 -10.59 32.04 21.72
CA LYS A 111 -11.40 33.26 21.67
C LYS A 111 -12.55 33.25 22.67
N ILE A 112 -13.19 32.10 22.86
CA ILE A 112 -14.28 31.94 23.85
C ILE A 112 -13.69 32.03 25.26
N GLU A 113 -12.60 31.33 25.55
CA GLU A 113 -11.95 31.35 26.87
C GLU A 113 -11.48 32.75 27.25
N LEU A 114 -10.92 33.51 26.31
CA LEU A 114 -10.55 34.91 26.53
C LEU A 114 -11.75 35.80 26.88
N THR A 115 -12.93 35.52 26.32
CA THR A 115 -14.16 36.30 26.58
C THR A 115 -14.84 35.89 27.89
N VAL A 116 -14.74 34.62 28.28
CA VAL A 116 -15.32 34.10 29.53
C VAL A 116 -14.46 34.46 30.74
N ASN A 117 -13.14 34.55 30.56
CA ASN A 117 -12.19 34.85 31.63
C ASN A 117 -11.86 36.36 31.78
N SER A 118 -12.45 37.21 30.94
CA SER A 118 -12.36 38.69 31.02
C SER A 118 -13.52 39.29 31.79
#